data_AF-A0A8J2ZXP7-F1
#
_entry.id   AF-A0A8J2ZXP7-F1
#
_cell.length_a   1.000
_cell.length_b   1.000
_cell.length_c   1.000
_cell.angle_alpha   90.00
_cell.angle_beta   90.00
_cell.angle_gamma   90.00
#
_symmetry.space_group_name_H-M   'P 1'
#
loop_
_entity.id
_entity.type
_entity.pdbx_description
1 polymer ?
#
loop_
_entity_poly.entity_id
_entity_poly.type
_entity_poly.pdbx_seq_one_letter_code
_entity_poly.pdbx_strand_id
1 'polypeptide(L)' 'MDQERSNKKTIVGTDIEEVKAKNAQSGMSYNEAKAFIAREMGGYGTGRYSDTDVEEVKREIQESYKKNNQQ' A
#
# COMPACT_ATOMS: atom_id res chain seq x y z
N MET A 1 -21.19 -34.24 -22.10
CA MET A 1 -20.98 -33.49 -20.85
C MET A 1 -19.73 -32.64 -21.04
N ASP A 2 -19.81 -31.48 -21.70
CA ASP A 2 -18.61 -30.68 -22.06
C ASP A 2 -18.83 -29.16 -21.95
N GLN A 3 -19.89 -28.72 -21.27
CA GLN A 3 -20.20 -27.29 -21.14
C GLN A 3 -19.43 -26.57 -20.02
N GLU A 4 -18.83 -27.31 -19.07
CA GLU A 4 -18.12 -26.69 -17.94
C GLU A 4 -16.67 -26.28 -18.25
N ARG A 5 -16.03 -26.87 -19.26
CA ARG A 5 -14.63 -26.57 -19.61
C ARG A 5 -14.48 -25.28 -20.43
N SER A 6 -15.54 -24.82 -21.09
CA SER A 6 -15.52 -23.60 -21.91
C SER A 6 -15.49 -22.31 -21.09
N ASN A 7 -15.94 -22.33 -19.84
CA ASN A 7 -16.05 -21.11 -19.01
C ASN A 7 -14.77 -20.75 -18.24
N LYS A 8 -13.71 -21.57 -18.36
CA LYS A 8 -12.45 -21.37 -17.62
C LYS A 8 -11.36 -20.65 -18.43
N LYS A 9 -11.61 -20.41 -19.72
CA LYS A 9 -10.69 -19.67 -20.59
C LYS A 9 -11.29 -18.34 -21.01
N THR A 10 -10.48 -17.29 -21.03
CA THR A 10 -10.90 -15.99 -21.57
C THR A 10 -11.06 -16.07 -23.10
N ILE A 11 -11.65 -15.02 -23.71
CA ILE A 11 -11.83 -14.92 -25.18
C ILE A 11 -10.49 -15.07 -25.94
N VAL A 12 -9.39 -14.69 -25.31
CA VAL A 12 -8.02 -14.80 -25.86
C VAL A 12 -7.30 -16.10 -25.44
N GLY A 13 -7.99 -17.03 -24.77
CA GLY A 13 -7.48 -18.36 -24.43
C GLY A 13 -6.73 -18.46 -23.09
N THR A 14 -6.75 -17.42 -22.25
CA THR A 14 -6.10 -17.44 -20.93
C THR A 14 -6.81 -18.38 -19.97
N ASP A 15 -6.11 -19.35 -19.41
CA ASP A 15 -6.64 -20.22 -18.36
C ASP A 15 -6.74 -19.48 -17.02
N ILE A 16 -7.97 -19.29 -16.54
CA ILE A 16 -8.26 -18.53 -15.33
C ILE A 16 -7.77 -19.26 -14.07
N GLU A 17 -7.78 -20.59 -14.05
CA GLU A 17 -7.35 -21.37 -12.89
C GLU A 17 -5.82 -21.34 -12.74
N GLU A 18 -5.10 -21.39 -13.86
CA GLU A 18 -3.65 -21.20 -13.87
C GLU A 18 -3.25 -19.80 -13.36
N VAL A 19 -3.97 -18.76 -13.78
CA VAL A 19 -3.73 -17.39 -13.33
C VAL A 19 -3.99 -17.23 -11.83
N LYS A 20 -5.08 -17.80 -11.31
CA LYS A 20 -5.35 -17.79 -9.86
C LYS A 20 -4.25 -18.49 -9.07
N ALA A 21 -3.78 -19.65 -9.55
CA ALA A 21 -2.69 -20.38 -8.90
C ALA A 21 -1.39 -19.55 -8.88
N LYS A 22 -1.06 -18.88 -9.98
CA LYS A 22 0.11 -17.99 -10.06
C LYS A 22 -0.03 -16.76 -9.17
N ASN A 23 -1.21 -16.14 -9.10
CA ASN A 23 -1.47 -15.01 -8.21
C ASN A 23 -1.42 -15.40 -6.73
N ALA A 24 -1.85 -16.61 -6.38
CA ALA A 24 -1.68 -17.14 -5.02
C ALA A 24 -0.20 -17.37 -4.67
N GLN A 25 0.67 -17.55 -5.67
CA GLN A 25 2.11 -17.75 -5.51
C GLN A 25 2.94 -16.46 -5.72
N SER A 26 2.33 -15.33 -6.11
CA SER A 26 3.06 -14.12 -6.50
C SER A 26 3.58 -13.28 -5.33
N GLY A 27 3.40 -13.73 -4.09
CA GLY A 27 3.85 -13.05 -2.89
C GLY A 27 2.80 -12.10 -2.28
N MET A 28 3.26 -11.14 -1.48
CA MET A 28 2.39 -10.20 -0.78
C MET A 28 1.62 -9.31 -1.77
N SER A 29 0.34 -9.09 -1.49
CA SER A 29 -0.42 -8.04 -2.16
C SER A 29 0.19 -6.67 -1.87
N TYR A 30 -0.16 -5.68 -2.69
CA TYR A 30 0.31 -4.31 -2.50
C TYR A 30 0.04 -3.78 -1.09
N ASN A 31 -1.15 -4.02 -0.53
CA ASN A 31 -1.51 -3.56 0.81
C ASN A 31 -0.73 -4.29 1.90
N GLU A 32 -0.48 -5.59 1.72
CA GLU A 32 0.33 -6.39 2.65
C GLU A 32 1.80 -5.96 2.60
N ALA A 33 2.35 -5.74 1.40
CA ALA A 33 3.70 -5.24 1.22
C ALA A 33 3.85 -3.84 1.83
N LYS A 34 2.89 -2.93 1.61
CA LYS A 34 2.88 -1.60 2.22
C LYS A 34 2.85 -1.67 3.75
N ALA A 35 2.01 -2.53 4.31
CA ALA A 35 1.92 -2.74 5.75
C ALA A 35 3.20 -3.37 6.32
N PHE A 36 3.78 -4.35 5.62
CA PHE A 36 5.05 -4.97 5.98
C PHE A 36 6.20 -3.96 5.99
N ILE A 37 6.32 -3.15 4.93
CA ILE A 37 7.32 -2.07 4.84
C ILE A 37 7.12 -1.06 5.97
N ALA A 38 5.89 -0.65 6.26
CA ALA A 38 5.61 0.28 7.35
C ALA A 38 5.90 -0.32 8.74
N ARG A 39 5.73 -1.63 8.92
CA ARG A 39 5.98 -2.32 10.21
C ARG A 39 7.46 -2.63 10.43
N GLU A 40 8.11 -3.20 9.43
CA GLU A 40 9.49 -3.70 9.53
C GLU A 40 10.54 -2.66 9.15
N MET A 41 10.20 -1.76 8.22
CA MET A 41 11.10 -0.73 7.68
C MET A 41 10.59 0.69 7.92
N GLY A 42 9.53 0.86 8.71
CA GLY A 42 8.85 2.13 8.93
C GLY A 42 9.75 3.17 9.59
N GLY A 43 10.37 4.02 8.77
CA GLY A 43 10.98 5.27 9.22
C GLY A 43 12.36 5.17 9.88
N TYR A 44 12.91 3.97 10.07
CA TYR A 44 14.26 3.82 10.64
C TYR A 44 15.32 4.34 9.66
N GLY A 45 15.91 5.49 9.97
CA GLY A 45 16.97 6.10 9.18
C GLY A 45 16.51 6.86 7.93
N THR A 46 15.20 6.93 7.64
CA THR A 46 14.69 7.76 6.52
C THR A 46 14.58 9.24 6.85
N GLY A 47 14.80 9.62 8.11
CA GLY A 47 14.94 11.03 8.51
C GLY A 47 16.00 11.79 7.69
N ARG A 48 17.03 11.09 7.17
CA ARG A 48 18.02 11.67 6.24
C ARG A 48 17.44 12.06 4.88
N TYR A 49 16.38 11.39 4.43
CA TYR A 49 15.72 11.63 3.15
C TYR A 49 14.46 12.51 3.30
N SER A 50 14.16 12.95 4.53
CA SER A 50 13.06 13.85 4.82
C SER A 50 13.65 15.23 5.07
N ASP A 51 13.39 16.18 4.17
CA ASP A 51 13.73 17.60 4.37
C ASP A 51 12.87 18.30 5.44
N THR A 52 11.95 17.56 6.06
CA THR A 52 11.07 18.06 7.12
C THR A 52 11.88 18.44 8.38
N ASP A 53 11.91 19.72 8.73
CA ASP A 53 12.36 20.19 10.04
C ASP A 53 11.26 19.95 11.09
N VAL A 54 11.53 19.01 12.00
CA VAL A 54 10.61 18.61 13.07
C VAL A 54 10.28 19.78 14.01
N GLU A 55 11.22 20.68 14.25
CA GLU A 55 11.01 21.83 15.15
C GLU A 55 10.17 22.92 14.48
N GLU A 56 10.29 23.08 13.17
CA GLU A 56 9.41 23.96 12.39
C GLU A 56 7.97 23.47 12.42
N VAL A 57 7.75 22.19 12.11
CA VAL A 57 6.42 21.58 12.13
C VAL A 57 5.76 21.69 13.51
N LYS A 58 6.53 21.47 14.59
CA LYS A 58 6.01 21.65 15.95
C LYS A 58 5.55 23.09 16.22
N ARG A 59 6.32 24.09 15.77
CA ARG A 59 5.94 25.51 15.92
C ARG A 59 4.66 25.82 15.16
N GLU A 60 4.56 25.41 13.89
CA GLU A 60 3.37 25.64 13.08
C GLU A 60 2.11 25.02 13.67
N ILE A 61 2.22 23.78 14.17
CA ILE A 61 1.11 23.10 14.84
C ILE A 61 0.67 23.88 16.08
N GLN A 62 1.61 24.32 16.93
CA GLN A 62 1.28 25.11 18.12
C GLN A 62 0.63 26.46 17.77
N GLU A 63 1.14 27.17 16.77
CA GLU A 63 0.56 28.44 16.33
C GLU A 63 -0.82 28.26 15.71
N SER A 64 -1.03 27.19 14.94
CA SER A 64 -2.35 26.81 14.41
C SER A 64 -3.35 26.55 15.53
N TYR A 65 -2.98 25.80 16.57
CA TYR A 65 -3.82 25.57 17.74
C TYR A 65 -4.18 26.86 18.48
N LYS A 66 -3.21 27.75 18.69
CA LYS A 66 -3.47 29.05 19.34
C LYS A 66 -4.41 29.91 18.51
N LYS A 67 -4.22 29.98 17.19
CA LYS A 67 -5.03 30.77 16.27
C LYS A 67 -6.48 30.30 16.22
N ASN A 68 -6.71 28.99 16.20
CA ASN A 68 -8.06 28.41 16.16
C ASN A 68 -8.80 28.55 17.50
N ASN A 69 -8.08 28.60 18.62
CA ASN A 69 -8.66 28.77 19.96
C ASN A 69 -8.76 30.25 20.39
N GLN A 70 -8.33 31.19 19.54
CA GLN A 70 -8.44 32.64 19.76
C GLN A 70 -9.47 33.30 18.81
N GLN A 71 -10.26 32.51 18.08
CA GLN A 71 -11.43 32.94 17.29
C GLN A 71 -12.72 32.57 18.02
#